data_AF-A0A1E3YCQ5-F1
#
_entry.id   AF-A0A1E3YCQ5-F1
#
_cell.length_a   1.000
_cell.length_b   1.000
_cell.length_c   1.000
_cell.angle_alpha   90.00
_cell.angle_beta   90.00
_cell.angle_gamma   90.00
#
_symmetry.space_group_name_H-M   'P 1'
#
loop_
_entity.id
_entity.type
_entity.pdbx_description
1 polymer ?
#
loop_
_entity_poly.entity_id
_entity_poly.type
_entity_poly.pdbx_seq_one_letter_code
_entity_poly.pdbx_strand_id
1 'polypeptide(L)'
;MPLFDRILIVDWSGAGQPVTGKNSLWACLARRDGDGHAIEWNENFSTRHAFMQRLDAVVAAAVAEGQRLLCGFDFAFGYPAGTAERLTGVPHWRALWRKIADEIEDAPDNRNNRFDLASRWNATHFAGEPRFWGRPHQHAYADLSDKKPPAPTKAPLAFRRSEQFAKGAKSVWQLTYNGSVGSQTLLGIARLSRFLDESSYAEHVAVWPFETDFATAFEKPVVFVEIYPSLFTLASQDEVKDQAQVRTVAEAFLRFDADGRLPRLLDRPPMLTEEEVSTSIAEEGWVLGIGHRELEIAGGDTPLWPAGHLSHKGGERTAVAADIAADIDSLSATAGAALGDHVAVAEAATRHHPLSPLVGEMSRSDRGGDPR
;
A
#
# COMPACT_ATOMS: atom_id res chain seq x y z
N MET A 1 -1.35 22.26 11.93
CA MET A 1 -1.39 21.56 13.23
C MET A 1 -1.44 20.08 12.93
N PRO A 2 -0.84 19.22 13.76
CA PRO A 2 -0.90 17.79 13.56
C PRO A 2 -2.34 17.26 13.68
N LEU A 3 -2.68 16.21 12.93
CA LEU A 3 -4.01 15.63 12.83
C LEU A 3 -4.28 14.55 13.89
N PHE A 4 -3.25 13.89 14.39
CA PHE A 4 -3.39 12.72 15.25
C PHE A 4 -2.56 12.83 16.54
N ASP A 5 -3.17 12.34 17.62
CA ASP A 5 -2.54 12.22 18.93
C ASP A 5 -1.80 10.88 19.05
N ARG A 6 -2.39 9.82 18.46
CA ARG A 6 -1.84 8.47 18.47
C ARG A 6 -1.85 7.84 17.07
N ILE A 7 -0.85 7.00 16.82
CA ILE A 7 -0.72 6.22 15.59
C ILE A 7 -0.46 4.76 15.96
N LEU A 8 -1.36 3.88 15.52
CA LEU A 8 -1.24 2.43 15.61
C LEU A 8 -0.86 1.88 14.22
N ILE A 9 0.24 1.16 14.13
CA ILE A 9 0.66 0.47 12.91
C ILE A 9 0.65 -1.03 13.13
N VAL A 10 0.10 -1.77 12.17
CA VAL A 10 -0.12 -3.21 12.27
C VAL A 10 0.41 -3.91 11.02
N ASP A 11 1.40 -4.77 11.20
CA ASP A 11 1.78 -5.77 10.19
C ASP A 11 0.91 -7.01 10.40
N TRP A 12 0.02 -7.26 9.43
CA TRP A 12 -1.03 -8.26 9.55
C TRP A 12 -0.53 -9.63 9.12
N SER A 13 -0.93 -10.71 9.81
CA SER A 13 -0.52 -12.07 9.42
C SER A 13 -1.66 -12.88 8.81
N GLY A 14 -1.34 -13.57 7.71
CA GLY A 14 -2.18 -14.60 7.09
C GLY A 14 -2.00 -16.00 7.69
N ALA A 15 -1.30 -16.15 8.82
CA ALA A 15 -1.04 -17.46 9.43
C ALA A 15 -2.35 -18.22 9.75
N GLY A 16 -2.34 -19.55 9.52
CA GLY A 16 -3.48 -20.44 9.77
C GLY A 16 -3.50 -21.10 11.16
N GLN A 17 -2.55 -20.72 12.02
CA GLN A 17 -2.36 -21.22 13.38
C GLN A 17 -1.65 -20.14 14.21
N PRO A 18 -1.55 -20.25 15.54
CA PRO A 18 -0.84 -19.29 16.35
C PRO A 18 0.67 -19.32 16.03
N VAL A 19 1.29 -18.16 15.84
CA VAL A 19 2.72 -18.02 15.51
C VAL A 19 3.29 -16.78 16.19
N THR A 20 4.54 -16.83 16.64
CA THR A 20 5.27 -15.67 17.18
C THR A 20 6.55 -15.40 16.38
N GLY A 21 7.05 -14.16 16.40
CA GLY A 21 8.25 -13.75 15.68
C GLY A 21 8.00 -13.51 14.18
N LYS A 22 8.73 -14.20 13.31
CA LYS A 22 8.66 -13.97 11.87
C LYS A 22 7.33 -14.42 11.27
N ASN A 23 6.74 -13.61 10.37
CA ASN A 23 5.44 -13.88 9.72
C ASN A 23 4.25 -13.94 10.69
N SER A 24 4.37 -13.35 11.88
CA SER A 24 3.29 -13.22 12.85
C SER A 24 2.83 -11.77 12.94
N LEU A 25 1.75 -11.51 13.67
CA LEU A 25 1.16 -10.18 13.73
C LEU A 25 2.00 -9.28 14.65
N TRP A 26 2.53 -8.19 14.12
CA TRP A 26 3.22 -7.17 14.91
C TRP A 26 2.42 -5.89 14.91
N ALA A 27 2.39 -5.19 16.04
CA ALA A 27 1.75 -3.89 16.12
C ALA A 27 2.51 -2.94 17.03
N CYS A 28 2.56 -1.66 16.64
CA CYS A 28 3.20 -0.60 17.39
C CYS A 28 2.23 0.57 17.56
N LEU A 29 1.98 0.94 18.82
CA LEU A 29 1.26 2.17 19.16
C LEU A 29 2.27 3.22 19.60
N ALA A 30 2.21 4.37 18.95
CA ALA A 30 3.00 5.53 19.28
C ALA A 30 2.10 6.73 19.54
N ARG A 31 2.55 7.63 20.41
CA ARG A 31 1.85 8.84 20.84
C ARG A 31 2.72 10.06 20.58
N ARG A 32 2.09 11.19 20.25
CA ARG A 32 2.71 12.51 20.23
C ARG A 32 3.14 12.95 21.63
N ASP A 33 4.37 13.41 21.77
CA ASP A 33 4.93 13.86 23.05
C ASP A 33 5.71 15.16 22.88
N GLY A 34 5.03 16.30 23.13
CA GLY A 34 5.57 17.62 22.80
C GLY A 34 5.92 17.75 21.31
N ASP A 35 7.15 18.16 21.02
CA ASP A 35 7.68 18.24 19.65
C ASP A 35 8.18 16.88 19.10
N GLY A 36 8.12 15.82 19.92
CA GLY A 36 8.56 14.48 19.57
C GLY A 36 7.45 13.43 19.65
N HIS A 37 7.85 12.19 19.85
CA HIS A 37 6.96 11.04 20.01
C HIS A 37 7.49 10.05 21.04
N ALA A 38 6.58 9.26 21.60
CA ALA A 38 6.88 8.14 22.47
C ALA A 38 6.22 6.87 21.95
N ILE A 39 6.94 5.74 21.98
CA ILE A 39 6.35 4.43 21.73
C ILE A 39 5.65 3.97 23.02
N GLU A 40 4.34 3.81 22.98
CA GLU A 40 3.59 3.25 24.11
C GLU A 40 3.85 1.75 24.23
N TRP A 41 3.79 1.04 23.10
CA TRP A 41 4.15 -0.38 23.03
C TRP A 41 4.46 -0.81 21.60
N ASN A 42 5.24 -1.90 21.47
CA ASN A 42 5.58 -2.56 20.21
C ASN A 42 5.58 -4.08 20.45
N GLU A 43 4.43 -4.71 20.17
CA GLU A 43 4.10 -6.05 20.64
C GLU A 43 3.87 -7.03 19.48
N ASN A 44 4.12 -8.31 19.75
CA ASN A 44 3.78 -9.42 18.88
C ASN A 44 2.53 -10.15 19.38
N PHE A 45 1.56 -10.37 18.50
CA PHE A 45 0.34 -11.10 18.80
C PHE A 45 0.37 -12.46 18.11
N SER A 46 0.17 -13.53 18.89
CA SER A 46 0.16 -14.88 18.35
C SER A 46 -1.05 -15.17 17.47
N THR A 47 -2.17 -14.46 17.69
CA THR A 47 -3.40 -14.61 16.90
C THR A 47 -4.04 -13.27 16.54
N ARG A 48 -4.78 -13.26 15.43
CA ARG A 48 -5.60 -12.11 15.02
C ARG A 48 -6.66 -11.78 16.06
N HIS A 49 -7.25 -12.80 16.70
CA HIS A 49 -8.26 -12.60 17.73
C HIS A 49 -7.72 -11.83 18.95
N ALA A 50 -6.53 -12.19 19.44
CA ALA A 50 -5.89 -11.48 20.55
C ALA A 50 -5.58 -10.02 20.17
N PHE A 51 -5.12 -9.78 18.94
CA PHE A 51 -4.91 -8.41 18.46
C PHE A 51 -6.23 -7.62 18.37
N MET A 52 -7.32 -8.21 17.89
CA MET A 52 -8.60 -7.50 17.81
C MET A 52 -9.15 -7.07 19.17
N GLN A 53 -8.89 -7.84 20.24
CA GLN A 53 -9.19 -7.41 21.61
C GLN A 53 -8.35 -6.20 22.03
N ARG A 54 -7.07 -6.15 21.62
CA ARG A 54 -6.21 -4.99 21.85
C ARG A 54 -6.69 -3.78 21.05
N LEU A 55 -7.06 -3.96 19.78
CA LEU A 55 -7.58 -2.89 18.93
C LEU A 55 -8.83 -2.24 19.56
N ASP A 56 -9.77 -3.06 20.03
CA ASP A 56 -10.97 -2.58 20.71
C ASP A 56 -10.64 -1.70 21.92
N ALA A 57 -9.72 -2.15 22.79
CA ALA A 57 -9.27 -1.37 23.94
C ALA A 57 -8.58 -0.04 23.54
N VAL A 58 -7.79 -0.03 22.47
CA VAL A 58 -7.10 1.17 21.97
C VAL A 58 -8.09 2.17 21.39
N VAL A 59 -9.06 1.71 20.59
CA VAL A 59 -10.12 2.55 20.03
C VAL A 59 -11.00 3.11 21.15
N ALA A 60 -11.40 2.28 22.11
CA ALA A 60 -12.17 2.70 23.27
C ALA A 60 -11.46 3.81 24.06
N ALA A 61 -10.16 3.66 24.33
CA ALA A 61 -9.37 4.66 25.04
C ALA A 61 -9.27 5.98 24.25
N ALA A 62 -8.98 5.91 22.95
CA ALA A 62 -8.88 7.12 22.11
C ALA A 62 -10.20 7.89 22.09
N VAL A 63 -11.33 7.20 21.91
CA VAL A 63 -12.67 7.82 21.92
C VAL A 63 -12.99 8.42 23.29
N ALA A 64 -12.73 7.70 24.39
CA ALA A 64 -13.01 8.17 25.74
C ALA A 64 -12.17 9.39 26.13
N GLU A 65 -10.93 9.47 25.66
CA GLU A 65 -10.02 10.59 25.91
C GLU A 65 -10.21 11.76 24.93
N GLY A 66 -11.11 11.63 23.94
CA GLY A 66 -11.30 12.64 22.89
C GLY A 66 -10.10 12.81 21.97
N GLN A 67 -9.27 11.78 21.85
CA GLN A 67 -8.05 11.78 21.05
C GLN A 67 -8.29 11.25 19.64
N ARG A 68 -7.51 11.77 18.69
CA ARG A 68 -7.51 11.31 17.30
C ARG A 68 -6.49 10.19 17.10
N LEU A 69 -6.95 9.09 16.51
CA LEU A 69 -6.18 7.86 16.32
C LEU A 69 -6.13 7.49 14.83
N LEU A 70 -4.93 7.31 14.30
CA LEU A 70 -4.70 6.69 13.00
C LEU A 70 -4.33 5.22 13.19
N CYS A 71 -5.04 4.28 12.55
CA CYS A 71 -4.70 2.86 12.54
C CYS A 71 -4.31 2.41 11.12
N GLY A 72 -3.04 2.11 10.89
CA GLY A 72 -2.54 1.58 9.63
C GLY A 72 -2.43 0.06 9.64
N PHE A 73 -2.97 -0.60 8.62
CA PHE A 73 -2.95 -2.06 8.48
C PHE A 73 -2.26 -2.53 7.19
N ASP A 74 -1.31 -3.47 7.31
CA ASP A 74 -0.57 -4.05 6.17
C ASP A 74 -1.38 -5.16 5.47
N PHE A 75 -2.45 -4.76 4.80
CA PHE A 75 -3.17 -5.56 3.81
C PHE A 75 -4.01 -4.65 2.91
N ALA A 76 -4.40 -5.16 1.74
CA ALA A 76 -5.20 -4.40 0.79
C ALA A 76 -6.62 -4.15 1.33
N PHE A 77 -7.10 -2.92 1.28
CA PHE A 77 -8.47 -2.57 1.66
C PHE A 77 -9.50 -2.85 0.56
N GLY A 78 -9.06 -3.16 -0.65
CA GLY A 78 -9.95 -3.44 -1.76
C GLY A 78 -9.33 -4.39 -2.77
N TYR A 79 -10.05 -4.59 -3.86
CA TYR A 79 -9.65 -5.43 -4.98
C TYR A 79 -9.74 -4.64 -6.28
N PRO A 80 -9.03 -5.05 -7.35
CA PRO A 80 -9.07 -4.36 -8.63
C PRO A 80 -10.50 -4.12 -9.12
N ALA A 81 -10.72 -2.97 -9.75
CA ALA A 81 -12.03 -2.48 -10.15
C ALA A 81 -12.87 -3.53 -10.90
N GLY A 82 -14.17 -3.56 -10.59
CA GLY A 82 -15.13 -4.56 -11.03
C GLY A 82 -15.18 -5.82 -10.15
N THR A 83 -14.34 -5.95 -9.13
CA THR A 83 -14.40 -7.09 -8.21
C THR A 83 -15.62 -7.00 -7.31
N ALA A 84 -15.92 -5.83 -6.72
CA ALA A 84 -17.05 -5.70 -5.81
C ALA A 84 -18.36 -6.01 -6.54
N GLU A 85 -18.53 -5.46 -7.75
CA GLU A 85 -19.71 -5.73 -8.58
C GLU A 85 -19.81 -7.22 -8.95
N ARG A 86 -18.71 -7.85 -9.37
CA ARG A 86 -18.71 -9.27 -9.76
C ARG A 86 -19.13 -10.20 -8.62
N LEU A 87 -18.74 -9.87 -7.39
CA LEU A 87 -18.95 -10.72 -6.22
C LEU A 87 -20.26 -10.41 -5.48
N THR A 88 -20.72 -9.16 -5.51
CA THR A 88 -21.83 -8.67 -4.68
C THR A 88 -23.00 -8.09 -5.48
N GLY A 89 -22.81 -7.84 -6.78
CA GLY A 89 -23.78 -7.16 -7.63
C GLY A 89 -23.71 -5.63 -7.58
N VAL A 90 -22.86 -5.03 -6.73
CA VAL A 90 -22.67 -3.56 -6.64
C VAL A 90 -21.19 -3.17 -6.54
N PRO A 91 -20.73 -2.10 -7.20
CA PRO A 91 -19.34 -1.64 -7.14
C PRO A 91 -19.08 -0.80 -5.87
N HIS A 92 -19.20 -1.43 -4.69
CA HIS A 92 -19.09 -0.73 -3.40
C HIS A 92 -18.23 -1.51 -2.39
N TRP A 93 -17.19 -0.85 -1.86
CA TRP A 93 -16.21 -1.42 -0.93
C TRP A 93 -16.88 -2.10 0.27
N ARG A 94 -17.87 -1.45 0.90
CA ARG A 94 -18.54 -1.99 2.10
C ARG A 94 -19.32 -3.27 1.81
N ALA A 95 -19.93 -3.40 0.62
CA ALA A 95 -20.63 -4.60 0.22
C ALA A 95 -19.64 -5.77 0.04
N LEU A 96 -18.48 -5.50 -0.56
CA LEU A 96 -17.40 -6.47 -0.68
C LEU A 96 -16.86 -6.90 0.69
N TRP A 97 -16.63 -5.94 1.59
CA TRP A 97 -16.15 -6.21 2.95
C TRP A 97 -17.10 -7.09 3.74
N ARG A 98 -18.42 -6.80 3.69
CA ARG A 98 -19.44 -7.63 4.35
C ARG A 98 -19.51 -9.02 3.75
N LYS A 99 -19.47 -9.16 2.42
CA LYS A 99 -19.42 -10.49 1.78
C LYS A 99 -18.20 -11.30 2.21
N ILE A 100 -17.03 -10.67 2.30
CA ILE A 100 -15.81 -11.32 2.81
C ILE A 100 -16.04 -11.76 4.26
N ALA A 101 -16.56 -10.88 5.11
CA ALA A 101 -16.82 -11.17 6.51
C ALA A 101 -17.89 -12.27 6.72
N ASP A 102 -18.89 -12.35 5.86
CA ASP A 102 -19.94 -13.37 5.95
C ASP A 102 -19.42 -14.76 5.54
N GLU A 103 -18.47 -14.83 4.60
CA GLU A 103 -17.97 -16.10 4.07
C GLU A 103 -16.63 -16.56 4.67
N ILE A 104 -15.83 -15.67 5.27
CA ILE A 104 -14.58 -16.02 5.95
C ILE A 104 -14.86 -16.53 7.35
N GLU A 105 -14.37 -17.73 7.65
CA GLU A 105 -14.22 -18.23 9.00
C GLU A 105 -12.80 -17.92 9.48
N ASP A 106 -12.65 -17.29 10.65
CA ASP A 106 -11.35 -17.04 11.28
C ASP A 106 -11.46 -17.24 12.79
N ALA A 107 -11.07 -18.42 13.26
CA ALA A 107 -11.21 -18.85 14.64
C ALA A 107 -10.20 -18.15 15.58
N PRO A 108 -10.43 -18.16 16.91
CA PRO A 108 -9.50 -17.58 17.88
C PRO A 108 -8.07 -18.13 17.84
N ASP A 109 -7.89 -19.36 17.34
CA ASP A 109 -6.62 -20.05 17.14
C ASP A 109 -6.01 -19.83 15.74
N ASN A 110 -6.47 -18.83 14.98
CA ASN A 110 -6.11 -18.52 13.59
C ASN A 110 -6.52 -19.59 12.54
N ARG A 111 -7.18 -20.69 12.90
CA ARG A 111 -7.73 -21.61 11.88
C ARG A 111 -8.76 -20.86 11.02
N ASN A 112 -8.67 -21.01 9.70
CA ASN A 112 -9.52 -20.26 8.78
C ASN A 112 -9.72 -20.99 7.44
N ASN A 113 -10.72 -20.54 6.69
CA ASN A 113 -11.17 -21.15 5.43
C ASN A 113 -10.72 -20.37 4.17
N ARG A 114 -9.73 -19.48 4.26
CA ARG A 114 -9.40 -18.52 3.18
C ARG A 114 -9.08 -19.16 1.83
N PHE A 115 -8.46 -20.35 1.83
CA PHE A 115 -8.13 -21.06 0.61
C PHE A 115 -9.34 -21.76 0.00
N ASP A 116 -10.22 -22.34 0.83
CA ASP A 116 -11.50 -22.90 0.39
C ASP A 116 -12.39 -21.80 -0.21
N LEU A 117 -12.45 -20.63 0.44
CA LEU A 117 -13.15 -19.45 -0.09
C LEU A 117 -12.60 -19.06 -1.46
N ALA A 118 -11.29 -18.89 -1.58
CA ALA A 118 -10.66 -18.49 -2.82
C ALA A 118 -10.90 -19.51 -3.96
N SER A 119 -10.86 -20.80 -3.65
CA SER A 119 -11.24 -21.85 -4.60
C SER A 119 -12.71 -21.70 -5.03
N ARG A 120 -13.64 -21.55 -4.08
CA ARG A 120 -15.06 -21.36 -4.41
C ARG A 120 -15.28 -20.11 -5.27
N TRP A 121 -14.63 -19.00 -4.97
CA TRP A 121 -14.76 -17.77 -5.73
C TRP A 121 -14.17 -17.88 -7.13
N ASN A 122 -13.04 -18.57 -7.30
CA ASN A 122 -12.54 -18.90 -8.63
C ASN A 122 -13.57 -19.71 -9.43
N ALA A 123 -14.19 -20.72 -8.83
CA ALA A 123 -15.19 -21.55 -9.49
C ALA A 123 -16.46 -20.79 -9.87
N THR A 124 -16.94 -19.92 -8.98
CA THR A 124 -18.27 -19.27 -9.10
C THR A 124 -18.24 -17.94 -9.83
N HIS A 125 -17.23 -17.10 -9.57
CA HIS A 125 -17.16 -15.73 -10.08
C HIS A 125 -16.14 -15.56 -11.23
N PHE A 126 -15.18 -16.48 -11.33
CA PHE A 126 -14.05 -16.39 -12.26
C PHE A 126 -13.83 -17.67 -13.07
N ALA A 127 -14.92 -18.39 -13.37
CA ALA A 127 -14.87 -19.63 -14.15
C ALA A 127 -14.13 -19.42 -15.49
N GLY A 128 -13.15 -20.30 -15.75
CA GLY A 128 -12.33 -20.26 -16.97
C GLY A 128 -11.16 -19.28 -16.95
N GLU A 129 -11.12 -18.34 -16.01
CA GLU A 129 -10.02 -17.38 -15.86
C GLU A 129 -9.80 -17.11 -14.36
N PRO A 130 -9.21 -18.04 -13.59
CA PRO A 130 -9.09 -17.90 -12.14
C PRO A 130 -8.29 -16.66 -11.76
N ARG A 131 -8.74 -15.95 -10.72
CA ARG A 131 -8.03 -14.79 -10.18
C ARG A 131 -7.09 -15.21 -9.08
N PHE A 132 -7.62 -15.84 -8.04
CA PHE A 132 -6.86 -16.27 -6.87
C PHE A 132 -5.90 -17.41 -7.21
N TRP A 133 -4.73 -17.38 -6.58
CA TRP A 133 -3.73 -18.42 -6.73
C TRP A 133 -2.76 -18.45 -5.55
N GLY A 134 -1.99 -19.53 -5.48
CA GLY A 134 -1.04 -19.79 -4.41
C GLY A 134 -1.70 -20.56 -3.27
N ARG A 135 -1.12 -21.70 -2.95
CA ARG A 135 -1.54 -22.55 -1.83
C ARG A 135 -0.34 -23.32 -1.26
N PRO A 136 -0.39 -23.75 0.00
CA PRO A 136 0.58 -24.71 0.53
C PRO A 136 0.57 -26.00 -0.30
N HIS A 137 1.75 -26.56 -0.56
CA HIS A 137 1.89 -27.76 -1.39
C HIS A 137 1.13 -28.97 -0.85
N GLN A 138 0.90 -29.02 0.47
CA GLN A 138 0.22 -30.11 1.18
C GLN A 138 -1.31 -30.07 1.03
N HIS A 139 -1.88 -28.96 0.58
CA HIS A 139 -3.33 -28.76 0.47
C HIS A 139 -3.72 -28.76 -0.99
N ALA A 140 -4.78 -29.45 -1.39
CA ALA A 140 -5.32 -29.39 -2.75
C ALA A 140 -6.74 -28.85 -2.72
N TYR A 141 -7.06 -27.96 -3.67
CA TYR A 141 -8.40 -27.43 -3.88
C TYR A 141 -8.74 -27.52 -5.36
N ALA A 142 -10.02 -27.67 -5.69
CA ALA A 142 -10.48 -27.92 -7.06
C ALA A 142 -10.12 -26.78 -8.02
N ASP A 143 -10.28 -25.53 -7.58
CA ASP A 143 -10.19 -24.34 -8.43
C ASP A 143 -9.14 -23.33 -7.91
N LEU A 144 -8.17 -23.80 -7.11
CA LEU A 144 -7.05 -22.99 -6.63
C LEU A 144 -5.72 -23.64 -6.98
N SER A 145 -5.06 -23.07 -7.99
CA SER A 145 -3.72 -23.48 -8.40
C SER A 145 -2.65 -22.99 -7.41
N ASP A 146 -1.58 -23.76 -7.26
CA ASP A 146 -0.34 -23.34 -6.62
C ASP A 146 0.44 -22.34 -7.49
N LYS A 147 0.18 -22.30 -8.79
CA LYS A 147 0.90 -21.45 -9.75
C LYS A 147 0.09 -20.23 -10.14
N LYS A 148 0.80 -19.16 -10.49
CA LYS A 148 0.21 -17.95 -11.02
C LYS A 148 -0.49 -18.26 -12.36
N PRO A 149 -1.77 -17.90 -12.52
CA PRO A 149 -2.48 -18.05 -13.78
C PRO A 149 -1.95 -17.04 -14.83
N PRO A 150 -2.30 -17.22 -16.12
CA PRO A 150 -2.12 -16.18 -17.11
C PRO A 150 -2.73 -14.84 -16.67
N ALA A 151 -2.18 -13.74 -17.17
CA ALA A 151 -2.73 -12.42 -16.86
C ALA A 151 -4.19 -12.33 -17.30
N PRO A 152 -5.09 -11.79 -16.45
CA PRO A 152 -6.48 -11.58 -16.83
C PRO A 152 -6.60 -10.68 -18.04
N THR A 153 -7.41 -11.09 -19.01
CA THR A 153 -7.77 -10.33 -20.21
C THR A 153 -9.04 -9.50 -20.00
N LYS A 154 -9.82 -9.80 -18.96
CA LYS A 154 -11.06 -9.11 -18.61
C LYS A 154 -11.01 -8.59 -17.18
N ALA A 155 -11.71 -7.49 -16.92
CA ALA A 155 -11.89 -7.00 -15.56
C ALA A 155 -12.62 -8.05 -14.69
N PRO A 156 -12.28 -8.17 -13.39
CA PRO A 156 -11.24 -7.40 -12.69
C PRO A 156 -9.81 -7.84 -13.08
N LEU A 157 -8.88 -6.89 -13.19
CA LEU A 157 -7.49 -7.14 -13.59
C LEU A 157 -6.63 -7.60 -12.41
N ALA A 158 -5.31 -7.74 -12.62
CA ALA A 158 -4.40 -8.29 -11.62
C ALA A 158 -4.02 -7.30 -10.48
N PHE A 159 -4.03 -6.01 -10.75
CA PHE A 159 -3.55 -4.96 -9.83
C PHE A 159 -4.58 -3.83 -9.74
N ARG A 160 -4.71 -3.25 -8.56
CA ARG A 160 -5.39 -1.98 -8.35
C ARG A 160 -4.50 -0.86 -8.83
N ARG A 161 -5.03 0.37 -8.79
CA ARG A 161 -4.24 1.55 -9.10
C ARG A 161 -3.09 1.75 -8.12
N SER A 162 -3.29 1.50 -6.83
CA SER A 162 -2.27 1.69 -5.79
C SER A 162 -1.00 0.85 -6.00
N GLU A 163 -1.13 -0.43 -6.42
CA GLU A 163 0.06 -1.27 -6.65
C GLU A 163 0.93 -0.80 -7.82
N GLN A 164 0.39 0.02 -8.74
CA GLN A 164 1.19 0.60 -9.82
C GLN A 164 2.18 1.65 -9.31
N PHE A 165 1.93 2.22 -8.13
CA PHE A 165 2.78 3.23 -7.49
C PHE A 165 3.53 2.69 -6.26
N ALA A 166 3.08 1.56 -5.68
CA ALA A 166 3.78 0.88 -4.61
C ALA A 166 4.83 -0.12 -5.16
N LYS A 167 6.06 0.35 -5.37
CA LYS A 167 7.14 -0.48 -5.93
C LYS A 167 7.30 -1.81 -5.18
N GLY A 168 7.17 -2.91 -5.91
CA GLY A 168 7.33 -4.26 -5.38
C GLY A 168 6.08 -4.89 -4.78
N ALA A 169 4.97 -4.14 -4.70
CA ALA A 169 3.68 -4.68 -4.28
C ALA A 169 3.26 -5.87 -5.15
N LYS A 170 2.63 -6.85 -4.51
CA LYS A 170 2.10 -8.03 -5.19
C LYS A 170 0.61 -7.88 -5.41
N SER A 171 0.12 -8.62 -6.38
CA SER A 171 -1.31 -8.71 -6.63
C SER A 171 -2.04 -9.26 -5.41
N VAL A 172 -3.17 -8.65 -5.05
CA VAL A 172 -4.08 -9.13 -4.00
C VAL A 172 -4.59 -10.55 -4.25
N TRP A 173 -4.50 -11.04 -5.49
CA TRP A 173 -4.90 -12.39 -5.85
C TRP A 173 -3.89 -13.47 -5.42
N GLN A 174 -2.67 -13.09 -5.02
CA GLN A 174 -1.65 -14.02 -4.55
C GLN A 174 -1.83 -14.33 -3.05
N LEU A 175 -2.22 -15.56 -2.72
CA LEU A 175 -2.53 -15.96 -1.35
C LEU A 175 -1.32 -16.46 -0.55
N THR A 176 -0.28 -16.99 -1.20
CA THR A 176 0.92 -17.53 -0.52
C THR A 176 2.21 -17.14 -1.23
N TYR A 177 3.34 -17.55 -0.64
CA TYR A 177 4.73 -17.27 -1.07
C TYR A 177 5.21 -15.87 -0.71
N ASN A 178 6.49 -15.60 -0.98
CA ASN A 178 7.13 -14.38 -0.57
C ASN A 178 6.40 -13.13 -1.12
N GLY A 179 6.04 -12.23 -0.21
CA GLY A 179 5.35 -10.98 -0.51
C GLY A 179 3.86 -11.13 -0.84
N SER A 180 3.25 -12.30 -0.64
CA SER A 180 1.80 -12.45 -0.82
C SER A 180 1.02 -11.57 0.14
N VAL A 181 -0.02 -10.91 -0.34
CA VAL A 181 -0.93 -10.07 0.49
C VAL A 181 -2.37 -10.60 0.51
N GLY A 182 -2.73 -11.51 -0.40
CA GLY A 182 -4.13 -11.94 -0.59
C GLY A 182 -4.72 -12.67 0.61
N SER A 183 -3.93 -13.51 1.29
CA SER A 183 -4.38 -14.16 2.53
C SER A 183 -4.60 -13.15 3.65
N GLN A 184 -3.70 -12.18 3.80
CA GLN A 184 -3.82 -11.13 4.81
C GLN A 184 -5.05 -10.26 4.52
N THR A 185 -5.29 -9.94 3.25
CA THR A 185 -6.43 -9.13 2.80
C THR A 185 -7.77 -9.77 3.14
N LEU A 186 -7.99 -11.03 2.77
CA LEU A 186 -9.24 -11.74 3.10
C LEU A 186 -9.51 -11.76 4.60
N LEU A 187 -8.49 -12.09 5.40
CA LEU A 187 -8.63 -12.23 6.85
C LEU A 187 -8.73 -10.88 7.55
N GLY A 188 -7.98 -9.88 7.09
CA GLY A 188 -7.96 -8.51 7.62
C GLY A 188 -9.28 -7.80 7.38
N ILE A 189 -9.77 -7.80 6.14
CA ILE A 189 -11.08 -7.26 5.78
C ILE A 189 -12.18 -7.94 6.60
N ALA A 190 -12.17 -9.27 6.74
CA ALA A 190 -13.17 -9.97 7.54
C ALA A 190 -13.20 -9.49 9.00
N ARG A 191 -12.03 -9.27 9.61
CA ARG A 191 -11.93 -8.79 11.00
C ARG A 191 -12.36 -7.32 11.14
N LEU A 192 -11.90 -6.44 10.26
CA LEU A 192 -12.28 -5.03 10.33
C LEU A 192 -13.75 -4.81 9.97
N SER A 193 -14.29 -5.53 9.00
CA SER A 193 -15.71 -5.46 8.66
C SER A 193 -16.62 -5.83 9.82
N ARG A 194 -16.27 -6.90 10.57
CA ARG A 194 -16.99 -7.28 11.80
C ARG A 194 -16.82 -6.24 12.89
N PHE A 195 -15.61 -5.71 13.09
CA PHE A 195 -15.36 -4.63 14.06
C PHE A 195 -16.24 -3.40 13.78
N LEU A 196 -16.41 -3.03 12.52
CA LEU A 196 -17.27 -1.91 12.12
C LEU A 196 -18.77 -2.19 12.28
N ASP A 197 -19.23 -3.45 12.16
CA ASP A 197 -20.64 -3.80 12.34
C ASP A 197 -21.00 -4.12 13.80
N GLU A 198 -20.04 -4.60 14.60
CA GLU A 198 -20.28 -5.14 15.94
C GLU A 198 -19.79 -4.22 17.08
N SER A 199 -18.81 -3.35 16.84
CA SER A 199 -18.30 -2.47 17.90
C SER A 199 -19.25 -1.31 18.18
N SER A 200 -19.27 -0.86 19.43
CA SER A 200 -19.97 0.37 19.84
C SER A 200 -19.30 1.65 19.32
N TYR A 201 -18.19 1.53 18.58
CA TYR A 201 -17.39 2.67 18.13
C TYR A 201 -17.46 2.90 16.63
N ALA A 202 -18.30 2.15 15.90
CA ALA A 202 -18.42 2.23 14.44
C ALA A 202 -18.65 3.66 13.92
N GLU A 203 -19.46 4.46 14.63
CA GLU A 203 -19.72 5.86 14.28
C GLU A 203 -18.51 6.78 14.46
N HIS A 204 -17.53 6.37 15.26
CA HIS A 204 -16.28 7.09 15.50
C HIS A 204 -15.13 6.69 14.58
N VAL A 205 -15.33 5.66 13.73
CA VAL A 205 -14.29 5.11 12.85
C VAL A 205 -14.62 5.43 11.38
N ALA A 206 -13.66 6.02 10.66
CA ALA A 206 -13.69 6.15 9.21
C ALA A 206 -12.71 5.17 8.56
N VAL A 207 -13.09 4.57 7.43
CA VAL A 207 -12.18 3.82 6.57
C VAL A 207 -11.75 4.70 5.40
N TRP A 208 -10.48 5.07 5.38
CA TRP A 208 -9.89 5.88 4.31
C TRP A 208 -9.43 4.99 3.14
N PRO A 209 -9.57 5.44 1.87
CA PRO A 209 -10.17 6.72 1.44
C PRO A 209 -11.69 6.69 1.29
N PHE A 210 -12.32 5.54 1.51
CA PHE A 210 -13.69 5.24 1.12
C PHE A 210 -14.76 6.16 1.75
N GLU A 211 -14.66 6.40 3.05
CA GLU A 211 -15.62 7.24 3.80
C GLU A 211 -15.17 8.69 3.92
N THR A 212 -13.91 8.96 3.60
CA THR A 212 -13.29 10.27 3.80
C THR A 212 -13.16 11.07 2.51
N ASP A 213 -13.44 10.47 1.35
CA ASP A 213 -13.14 11.05 0.03
C ASP A 213 -11.71 11.61 0.01
N PHE A 214 -10.77 10.71 0.35
CA PHE A 214 -9.39 11.05 0.74
C PHE A 214 -9.31 11.98 1.95
N ALA A 215 -9.42 13.29 1.77
CA ALA A 215 -9.32 14.27 2.85
C ALA A 215 -10.54 15.21 2.97
N THR A 216 -11.57 15.05 2.14
CA THR A 216 -12.74 15.95 2.14
C THR A 216 -13.60 15.79 3.41
N ALA A 217 -13.87 14.55 3.84
CA ALA A 217 -14.76 14.20 4.95
C ALA A 217 -13.99 13.52 6.10
N PHE A 218 -13.18 14.30 6.82
CA PHE A 218 -12.19 13.79 7.79
C PHE A 218 -12.56 14.04 9.28
N GLU A 219 -13.83 13.93 9.62
CA GLU A 219 -14.39 14.35 10.91
C GLU A 219 -14.19 13.31 12.02
N LYS A 220 -14.36 12.02 11.69
CA LYS A 220 -14.32 10.92 12.67
C LYS A 220 -12.95 10.86 13.38
N PRO A 221 -12.91 10.64 14.70
CA PRO A 221 -11.68 10.70 15.48
C PRO A 221 -10.74 9.51 15.22
N VAL A 222 -11.27 8.37 14.81
CA VAL A 222 -10.48 7.18 14.47
C VAL A 222 -10.51 6.95 12.97
N VAL A 223 -9.33 6.77 12.36
CA VAL A 223 -9.21 6.56 10.92
C VAL A 223 -8.41 5.30 10.64
N PHE A 224 -9.01 4.36 9.94
CA PHE A 224 -8.37 3.16 9.44
C PHE A 224 -7.81 3.42 8.04
N VAL A 225 -6.53 3.10 7.83
CA VAL A 225 -5.84 3.26 6.56
C VAL A 225 -5.13 1.97 6.16
N GLU A 226 -5.09 1.71 4.86
CA GLU A 226 -4.18 0.73 4.30
C GLU A 226 -2.76 1.31 4.28
N ILE A 227 -1.78 0.49 4.64
CA ILE A 227 -0.36 0.84 4.56
C ILE A 227 0.42 -0.24 3.82
N TYR A 228 1.65 0.10 3.42
CA TYR A 228 2.62 -0.86 2.91
C TYR A 228 3.98 -0.57 3.55
N PRO A 229 4.34 -1.24 4.66
CA PRO A 229 5.53 -0.92 5.45
C PRO A 229 6.85 -0.98 4.65
N SER A 230 6.89 -1.79 3.59
CA SER A 230 8.06 -1.90 2.71
C SER A 230 8.37 -0.62 1.90
N LEU A 231 7.49 0.39 1.91
CA LEU A 231 7.78 1.71 1.33
C LEU A 231 8.88 2.46 2.10
N PHE A 232 9.03 2.15 3.40
CA PHE A 232 9.90 2.87 4.32
C PHE A 232 11.24 2.17 4.47
N THR A 233 12.31 2.96 4.50
CA THR A 233 13.66 2.44 4.72
C THR A 233 13.85 2.18 6.21
N LEU A 234 14.20 0.94 6.56
CA LEU A 234 14.57 0.58 7.92
C LEU A 234 15.95 1.16 8.25
N ALA A 235 16.05 1.90 9.36
CA ALA A 235 17.30 2.47 9.83
C ALA A 235 18.16 1.46 10.61
N SER A 236 17.55 0.46 11.25
CA SER A 236 18.22 -0.53 12.10
C SER A 236 18.17 -1.95 11.53
N GLN A 237 19.14 -2.76 11.98
CA GLN A 237 19.07 -4.23 11.89
C GLN A 237 18.47 -4.79 13.19
N ASP A 238 17.23 -4.43 13.51
CA ASP A 238 16.54 -5.06 14.67
C ASP A 238 16.51 -6.58 14.51
N GLU A 239 16.47 -7.31 15.62
CA GLU A 239 16.46 -8.79 15.62
C GLU A 239 15.26 -9.38 14.87
N VAL A 240 14.11 -8.69 14.86
CA VAL A 240 12.91 -9.07 14.11
C VAL A 240 12.50 -7.94 13.17
N LYS A 241 12.66 -8.19 11.86
CA LYS A 241 12.34 -7.23 10.79
C LYS A 241 10.91 -6.66 10.90
N ASP A 242 9.91 -7.52 11.10
CA ASP A 242 8.50 -7.14 11.14
C ASP A 242 8.21 -6.16 12.30
N GLN A 243 8.85 -6.38 13.47
CA GLN A 243 8.80 -5.46 14.62
C GLN A 243 9.41 -4.09 14.32
N ALA A 244 10.53 -4.07 13.59
CA ALA A 244 11.20 -2.85 13.16
C ALA A 244 10.33 -2.05 12.18
N GLN A 245 9.66 -2.76 11.27
CA GLN A 245 8.80 -2.15 10.25
C GLN A 245 7.64 -1.39 10.88
N VAL A 246 6.90 -2.02 11.79
CA VAL A 246 5.74 -1.35 12.41
C VAL A 246 6.14 -0.12 13.23
N ARG A 247 7.27 -0.19 13.96
CA ARG A 247 7.84 0.96 14.68
C ARG A 247 8.23 2.08 13.70
N THR A 248 9.03 1.75 12.69
CA THR A 248 9.56 2.73 11.72
C THR A 248 8.43 3.52 11.05
N VAL A 249 7.35 2.84 10.65
CA VAL A 249 6.20 3.48 10.02
C VAL A 249 5.44 4.36 11.03
N ALA A 250 5.25 3.90 12.27
CA ALA A 250 4.54 4.68 13.30
C ALA A 250 5.28 6.00 13.60
N GLU A 251 6.60 5.92 13.75
CA GLU A 251 7.45 7.09 13.95
C GLU A 251 7.49 7.99 12.71
N ALA A 252 7.53 7.41 11.51
CA ALA A 252 7.48 8.17 10.27
C ALA A 252 6.19 8.98 10.15
N PHE A 253 5.03 8.37 10.41
CA PHE A 253 3.76 9.08 10.35
C PHE A 253 3.62 10.13 11.43
N LEU A 254 4.14 9.93 12.65
CA LEU A 254 4.13 10.98 13.68
C LEU A 254 4.99 12.19 13.28
N ARG A 255 6.17 11.96 12.68
CA ARG A 255 6.99 13.04 12.12
C ARG A 255 6.28 13.74 10.95
N PHE A 256 5.71 12.98 10.02
CA PHE A 256 4.99 13.53 8.87
C PHE A 256 3.77 14.34 9.32
N ASP A 257 3.12 13.94 10.40
CA ASP A 257 2.00 14.69 10.96
C ASP A 257 2.46 15.99 11.64
N ALA A 258 3.58 15.93 12.36
CA ALA A 258 4.19 17.09 13.00
C ALA A 258 4.60 18.18 11.99
N ASP A 259 5.14 17.79 10.83
CA ASP A 259 5.61 18.72 9.80
C ASP A 259 4.60 18.98 8.65
N GLY A 260 3.39 18.44 8.76
CA GLY A 260 2.29 18.69 7.82
C GLY A 260 2.36 17.89 6.51
N ARG A 261 3.28 16.93 6.37
CA ARG A 261 3.30 15.97 5.25
C ARG A 261 2.20 14.93 5.31
N LEU A 262 1.80 14.46 6.50
CA LEU A 262 0.76 13.43 6.63
C LEU A 262 -0.60 13.89 6.07
N PRO A 263 -1.10 15.11 6.35
CA PRO A 263 -2.28 15.64 5.66
C PRO A 263 -2.20 15.57 4.13
N ARG A 264 -1.03 15.88 3.55
CA ARG A 264 -0.82 15.82 2.09
C ARG A 264 -0.85 14.39 1.55
N LEU A 265 -0.42 13.41 2.34
CA LEU A 265 -0.48 11.98 1.99
C LEU A 265 -1.90 11.39 2.12
N LEU A 266 -2.73 11.99 2.98
CA LEU A 266 -4.15 11.63 3.13
C LEU A 266 -5.04 12.27 2.07
N ASP A 267 -4.56 13.35 1.44
CA ASP A 267 -5.25 14.08 0.38
C ASP A 267 -5.28 13.28 -0.94
N ARG A 268 -6.11 13.75 -1.87
CA ARG A 268 -6.25 13.19 -3.21
C ARG A 268 -4.87 13.11 -3.88
N PRO A 269 -4.42 11.91 -4.29
CA PRO A 269 -3.10 11.75 -4.89
C PRO A 269 -3.04 12.49 -6.24
N PRO A 270 -2.07 13.39 -6.46
CA PRO A 270 -2.05 14.29 -7.62
C PRO A 270 -1.78 13.56 -8.95
N MET A 271 -1.28 12.33 -8.89
CA MET A 271 -1.03 11.48 -10.06
C MET A 271 -2.28 10.75 -10.57
N LEU A 272 -3.40 10.81 -9.85
CA LEU A 272 -4.63 10.11 -10.22
C LEU A 272 -5.60 11.01 -10.98
N THR A 273 -6.20 10.45 -12.03
CA THR A 273 -7.33 11.08 -12.74
C THR A 273 -8.58 11.11 -11.85
N GLU A 274 -9.60 11.87 -12.23
CA GLU A 274 -10.89 11.90 -11.51
C GLU A 274 -11.56 10.51 -11.48
N GLU A 275 -11.48 9.77 -12.57
CA GLU A 275 -12.01 8.41 -12.67
C GLU A 275 -11.27 7.44 -11.75
N GLU A 276 -9.94 7.55 -11.67
CA GLU A 276 -9.13 6.71 -10.80
C GLU A 276 -9.40 7.00 -9.32
N VAL A 277 -9.59 8.27 -8.97
CA VAL A 277 -10.00 8.69 -7.63
C VAL A 277 -11.37 8.14 -7.27
N SER A 278 -12.36 8.31 -8.16
CA SER A 278 -13.69 7.74 -7.98
C SER A 278 -13.64 6.22 -7.80
N THR A 279 -12.80 5.52 -8.57
CA THR A 279 -12.62 4.07 -8.48
C THR A 279 -11.97 3.66 -7.16
N SER A 280 -11.00 4.45 -6.69
CA SER A 280 -10.28 4.22 -5.43
C SER A 280 -11.21 4.39 -4.23
N ILE A 281 -12.12 5.36 -4.28
CA ILE A 281 -13.15 5.59 -3.24
C ILE A 281 -14.28 4.55 -3.33
N ALA A 282 -14.64 4.11 -4.54
CA ALA A 282 -15.74 3.17 -4.72
C ALA A 282 -15.39 1.76 -4.22
N GLU A 283 -14.22 1.21 -4.60
CA GLU A 283 -13.92 -0.20 -4.31
C GLU A 283 -12.43 -0.60 -4.17
N GLU A 284 -11.47 0.15 -4.73
CA GLU A 284 -10.07 -0.31 -4.74
C GLU A 284 -9.30 0.04 -3.45
N GLY A 285 -9.51 1.25 -2.91
CA GLY A 285 -8.71 1.82 -1.83
C GLY A 285 -7.39 2.43 -2.30
N TRP A 286 -6.59 2.92 -1.35
CA TRP A 286 -5.27 3.50 -1.61
C TRP A 286 -4.30 3.17 -0.47
N VAL A 287 -2.99 3.13 -0.76
CA VAL A 287 -1.95 2.87 0.25
C VAL A 287 -1.43 4.20 0.79
N LEU A 288 -1.60 4.44 2.09
CA LEU A 288 -1.03 5.62 2.75
C LEU A 288 0.50 5.52 2.78
N GLY A 289 1.15 6.58 2.31
CA GLY A 289 2.61 6.66 2.19
C GLY A 289 3.12 6.52 0.76
N ILE A 290 2.29 6.18 -0.23
CA ILE A 290 2.66 6.41 -1.63
C ILE A 290 2.91 7.92 -1.82
N GLY A 291 4.03 8.29 -2.44
CA GLY A 291 4.40 9.69 -2.65
C GLY A 291 5.22 10.34 -1.51
N HIS A 292 5.53 9.62 -0.42
CA HIS A 292 6.22 10.24 0.73
C HIS A 292 7.65 10.70 0.42
N ARG A 293 8.35 10.04 -0.51
CA ARG A 293 9.75 10.37 -0.84
C ARG A 293 9.85 11.68 -1.61
N GLU A 294 8.87 11.94 -2.46
CA GLU A 294 8.76 13.18 -3.22
C GLU A 294 8.52 14.36 -2.28
N LEU A 295 7.81 14.14 -1.16
CA LEU A 295 7.60 15.15 -0.12
C LEU A 295 8.85 15.40 0.76
N GLU A 296 9.76 14.42 0.89
CA GLU A 296 11.04 14.61 1.60
C GLU A 296 11.97 15.58 0.86
N ILE A 297 11.98 15.53 -0.46
CA ILE A 297 12.86 16.36 -1.31
C ILE A 297 12.37 17.81 -1.36
N ALA A 298 11.06 18.03 -1.39
CA ALA A 298 10.46 19.37 -1.47
C ALA A 298 10.62 20.21 -0.18
N GLY A 299 10.97 19.59 0.95
CA GLY A 299 11.26 20.29 2.22
C GLY A 299 12.70 20.77 2.37
N GLY A 300 13.57 20.51 1.37
CA GLY A 300 15.01 20.79 1.43
C GLY A 300 15.46 22.14 0.87
N ASP A 301 14.59 22.92 0.23
CA ASP A 301 14.97 24.22 -0.35
C ASP A 301 15.02 25.32 0.72
N THR A 302 16.08 25.28 1.53
CA THR A 302 16.72 26.50 2.02
C THR A 302 17.96 26.74 1.14
N PRO A 303 18.01 27.79 0.31
CA PRO A 303 19.25 28.17 -0.34
C PRO A 303 20.20 28.68 0.74
N LEU A 304 21.03 27.80 1.29
CA LEU A 304 22.21 28.20 2.06
C LEU A 304 23.24 28.72 1.07
N TRP A 305 23.09 29.99 0.68
CA TRP A 305 24.20 30.77 0.14
C TRP A 305 25.08 31.22 1.32
N PRO A 306 26.36 30.83 1.41
CA PRO A 306 27.24 31.45 2.39
C PRO A 306 27.64 32.84 1.89
N ALA A 307 27.27 33.86 2.66
CA ALA A 307 27.93 35.15 2.65
C ALA A 307 29.44 34.94 2.91
N GLY A 308 30.26 35.59 2.08
CA GLY A 308 31.69 35.31 2.03
C GLY A 308 32.50 35.77 3.24
N HIS A 309 33.74 35.27 3.29
CA HIS A 309 34.84 36.05 3.82
C HIS A 309 36.10 35.85 2.96
N LEU A 310 36.74 37.00 2.72
CA LEU A 310 37.83 37.33 1.81
C LEU A 310 39.14 36.55 2.01
N SER A 311 39.91 36.46 0.91
CA SER A 311 41.31 36.93 0.94
C SER A 311 41.76 37.49 -0.42
N HIS A 312 42.31 38.70 -0.33
CA HIS A 312 43.00 39.42 -1.40
C HIS A 312 44.27 38.69 -1.87
N LYS A 313 44.55 38.70 -3.19
CA LYS A 313 45.70 39.37 -3.83
C LYS A 313 45.90 38.94 -5.29
N GLY A 314 46.03 39.94 -6.17
CA GLY A 314 46.71 39.89 -7.48
C GLY A 314 45.93 39.21 -8.60
N GLY A 315 45.74 39.76 -9.79
CA GLY A 315 46.22 40.98 -10.42
C GLY A 315 45.74 40.94 -11.88
N GLU A 316 45.40 42.12 -12.41
CA GLU A 316 45.51 42.51 -13.84
C GLU A 316 45.10 41.51 -14.95
N ARG A 317 44.03 41.78 -15.71
CA ARG A 317 44.03 42.61 -16.95
C ARG A 317 42.77 42.42 -17.82
N THR A 318 42.27 43.58 -18.29
CA THR A 318 41.59 43.90 -19.58
C THR A 318 40.35 43.10 -20.01
N ALA A 319 39.16 43.71 -20.02
CA ALA A 319 38.54 44.45 -21.15
C ALA A 319 38.13 43.50 -22.30
N VAL A 320 36.91 43.51 -22.85
CA VAL A 320 36.18 44.64 -23.46
C VAL A 320 34.67 44.31 -23.50
N ALA A 321 33.86 45.35 -23.37
CA ALA A 321 32.40 45.38 -23.47
C ALA A 321 31.89 45.21 -24.92
N ALA A 322 30.63 44.80 -25.08
CA ALA A 322 29.57 45.65 -25.64
C ALA A 322 28.35 44.82 -26.09
N ASP A 323 27.23 45.23 -25.50
CA ASP A 323 25.82 45.09 -25.86
C ASP A 323 25.49 45.00 -27.37
N ILE A 324 24.33 44.40 -27.70
CA ILE A 324 23.11 45.15 -28.05
C ILE A 324 21.89 44.20 -28.25
N ALA A 325 20.76 44.72 -27.77
CA ALA A 325 19.33 44.38 -27.88
C ALA A 325 18.86 43.81 -29.24
N ALA A 326 18.01 42.78 -29.23
CA ALA A 326 16.53 42.81 -29.32
C ALA A 326 15.97 43.24 -30.69
N ASP A 327 15.11 42.41 -31.31
CA ASP A 327 13.71 42.78 -31.50
C ASP A 327 12.83 41.63 -32.02
N ILE A 328 11.53 41.83 -31.79
CA ILE A 328 10.35 40.99 -32.00
C ILE A 328 9.74 41.24 -33.39
N ASP A 329 9.13 40.22 -34.01
CA ASP A 329 7.87 40.24 -34.81
C ASP A 329 7.74 38.92 -35.60
N SER A 330 6.60 38.39 -36.06
CA SER A 330 5.15 38.58 -35.85
C SER A 330 4.42 37.56 -36.77
N LEU A 331 3.09 37.44 -36.60
CA LEU A 331 2.05 36.95 -37.55
C LEU A 331 1.83 35.42 -37.68
N SER A 332 0.65 34.86 -37.34
CA SER A 332 -0.65 34.83 -38.07
C SER A 332 -0.60 34.02 -39.39
N ALA A 333 -1.54 33.16 -39.81
CA ALA A 333 -2.84 32.69 -39.32
C ALA A 333 -3.34 31.51 -40.21
N THR A 334 -4.43 30.87 -39.74
CA THR A 334 -5.56 30.26 -40.49
C THR A 334 -5.43 28.98 -41.36
N ALA A 335 -6.14 27.95 -40.88
CA ALA A 335 -7.28 27.24 -41.50
C ALA A 335 -7.11 26.32 -42.74
N GLY A 336 -7.73 25.13 -42.67
CA GLY A 336 -8.43 24.55 -43.83
C GLY A 336 -8.34 23.04 -44.07
N ALA A 337 -9.37 22.31 -43.62
CA ALA A 337 -10.13 21.25 -44.31
C ALA A 337 -9.44 19.98 -44.92
N ALA A 338 -9.76 18.84 -44.29
CA ALA A 338 -10.54 17.69 -44.80
C ALA A 338 -10.12 16.83 -46.03
N LEU A 339 -10.38 15.52 -45.84
CA LEU A 339 -10.68 14.41 -46.77
C LEU A 339 -9.54 13.58 -47.37
N GLY A 340 -9.69 12.25 -47.28
CA GLY A 340 -9.16 11.31 -48.27
C GLY A 340 -8.71 9.94 -47.72
N ASP A 341 -9.52 8.92 -48.00
CA ASP A 341 -9.24 7.49 -47.79
C ASP A 341 -7.94 6.98 -48.44
N HIS A 342 -7.27 5.99 -47.83
CA HIS A 342 -7.01 4.64 -48.37
C HIS A 342 -5.82 3.93 -47.71
N VAL A 343 -6.12 2.73 -47.19
CA VAL A 343 -5.37 1.46 -47.19
C VAL A 343 -3.89 1.47 -47.64
N ALA A 344 -2.99 1.01 -46.76
CA ALA A 344 -2.03 -0.08 -47.04
C ALA A 344 -1.15 -0.41 -45.82
N VAL A 345 -0.93 -1.72 -45.64
CA VAL A 345 -0.01 -2.37 -44.69
C VAL A 345 1.38 -2.45 -45.32
N ALA A 346 2.45 -2.13 -44.57
CA ALA A 346 3.67 -2.96 -44.44
C ALA A 346 4.82 -2.26 -43.67
N GLU A 347 5.36 -3.02 -42.72
CA GLU A 347 6.77 -3.11 -42.29
C GLU A 347 7.54 -1.89 -41.75
N ALA A 348 7.86 -1.95 -40.46
CA ALA A 348 9.20 -1.64 -39.99
C ALA A 348 9.57 -2.56 -38.82
N ALA A 349 10.48 -3.48 -39.10
CA ALA A 349 11.21 -4.23 -38.09
C ALA A 349 12.31 -3.34 -37.49
N THR A 350 12.35 -3.23 -36.16
CA THR A 350 13.61 -2.98 -35.46
C THR A 350 13.58 -3.64 -34.09
N ARG A 351 14.42 -4.67 -33.99
CA ARG A 351 14.70 -5.43 -32.78
C ARG A 351 15.49 -4.56 -31.80
N HIS A 352 15.08 -4.54 -30.54
CA HIS A 352 16.02 -4.35 -29.42
C HIS A 352 15.63 -5.25 -28.25
N HIS A 353 16.50 -6.22 -27.97
CA HIS A 353 16.52 -7.02 -26.75
C HIS A 353 16.91 -6.17 -25.54
N PRO A 354 16.40 -6.51 -24.35
CA PRO A 354 17.20 -6.43 -23.14
C PRO A 354 17.30 -7.79 -22.41
N LEU A 355 18.53 -8.30 -22.43
CA LEU A 355 19.30 -9.00 -21.38
C LEU A 355 18.56 -9.42 -20.09
N SER A 356 18.46 -10.74 -19.90
CA SER A 356 18.24 -11.41 -18.60
C SER A 356 19.50 -11.39 -17.73
N PRO A 357 19.39 -11.27 -16.40
CA PRO A 357 20.41 -11.78 -15.48
C PRO A 357 20.15 -13.25 -15.12
N LEU A 358 21.23 -14.02 -15.20
CA LEU A 358 21.34 -15.45 -15.03
C LEU A 358 21.11 -15.93 -13.59
N VAL A 359 20.54 -17.13 -13.55
CA VAL A 359 20.38 -18.04 -12.43
C VAL A 359 21.75 -18.57 -12.00
N GLY A 360 22.06 -18.49 -10.70
CA GLY A 360 23.20 -19.19 -10.10
C GLY A 360 22.82 -20.62 -9.73
N GLU A 361 23.56 -21.56 -10.31
CA GLU A 361 23.38 -23.01 -10.17
C GLU A 361 23.68 -23.53 -8.76
N MET A 362 22.90 -24.54 -8.38
CA MET A 362 23.14 -25.44 -7.25
C MET A 362 24.22 -26.47 -7.64
N SER A 363 25.34 -26.50 -6.92
CA SER A 363 26.26 -27.65 -6.96
C SER A 363 25.75 -28.78 -6.07
N ARG A 364 25.50 -29.95 -6.67
CA ARG A 364 25.43 -31.25 -6.01
C ARG A 364 26.58 -32.11 -6.51
N SER A 365 27.56 -32.37 -5.66
CA SER A 365 28.11 -33.71 -5.39
C SER A 365 29.30 -33.58 -4.46
N ASP A 366 29.25 -34.25 -3.31
CA ASP A 366 30.30 -35.19 -2.95
C ASP A 366 29.74 -36.25 -2.00
N ARG A 367 30.07 -37.50 -2.32
CA ARG A 367 29.77 -38.70 -1.56
C ARG A 367 30.87 -38.92 -0.53
N GLY A 368 30.47 -39.42 0.63
CA GLY A 368 31.22 -40.45 1.36
C GLY A 368 32.14 -39.96 2.47
N GLY A 369 31.85 -40.38 3.70
CA GLY A 369 32.72 -40.22 4.85
C GLY A 369 32.04 -40.62 6.15
N ASP A 370 31.92 -41.93 6.36
CA ASP A 370 31.51 -42.57 7.62
C ASP A 370 32.60 -42.32 8.71
N PRO A 371 32.29 -42.29 10.01
CA PRO A 371 33.31 -42.14 11.03
C PRO A 371 34.02 -43.47 11.34
N ARG A 372 35.35 -43.42 11.25
CA ARG A 372 36.22 -43.68 12.40
C ARG A 372 37.23 -42.57 12.54
#